data_AF-A0A926NN58-F1
#
_entry.id   AF-A0A926NN58-F1
#
_cell.length_a   1.000
_cell.length_b   1.000
_cell.length_c   1.000
_cell.angle_alpha   90.00
_cell.angle_beta   90.00
_cell.angle_gamma   90.00
#
_symmetry.space_group_name_H-M   'P 1'
#
loop_
_entity.id
_entity.type
_entity.pdbx_description
1 polymer ?
#
loop_
_entity_poly.entity_id
_entity_poly.type
_entity_poly.pdbx_seq_one_letter_code
_entity_poly.pdbx_strand_id
1 'polypeptide(L)'
;MTDKFIFRFVAAVTVFVIVVVIVLNRHLIPGPATPPAFTPYLPLLNAVLNGTCSVLLLVSLYNIKKGNITAHKRINILTFCLSSIFLVSYILFHYLMRKDTVYGDVNGDGLLSTAERADAGGLRALYLAILIPHIILAAGVLPLILLSFYRGLQMQVAKHKKLVRWAFPIWLFVTVSGVVVYLMISPYYHF
;
A
#
# COMPACT_ATOMS: atom_id res chain seq x y z
N MET A 1 10.70 19.61 18.54
CA MET A 1 9.58 19.93 17.63
C MET A 1 8.29 19.95 18.40
N THR A 2 7.42 20.93 18.18
CA THR A 2 6.11 21.00 18.82
C THR A 2 5.15 19.98 18.20
N ASP A 3 4.32 19.32 19.01
CA ASP A 3 3.34 18.33 18.53
C ASP A 3 2.46 18.87 17.38
N LYS A 4 2.08 20.16 17.46
CA LYS A 4 1.31 20.86 16.41
C LYS A 4 2.01 20.88 15.05
N PHE A 5 3.34 21.02 15.03
CA PHE A 5 4.12 20.96 13.79
C PHE A 5 4.07 19.57 13.18
N ILE A 6 4.27 18.52 13.98
CA ILE A 6 4.23 17.14 13.51
C ILE A 6 2.86 16.77 12.95
N PHE A 7 1.77 17.15 13.63
CA PHE A 7 0.43 16.89 13.11
C PHE A 7 0.18 17.58 11.76
N ARG A 8 0.62 18.83 11.60
CA ARG A 8 0.52 19.56 10.32
C ARG A 8 1.37 18.91 9.24
N PHE A 9 2.58 18.49 9.57
CA PHE A 9 3.47 17.80 8.65
C PHE A 9 2.87 16.47 8.18
N VAL A 10 2.39 15.63 9.11
CA VAL A 10 1.74 14.35 8.77
C VAL A 10 0.50 14.58 7.90
N ALA A 11 -0.32 15.59 8.23
CA ALA A 11 -1.49 15.93 7.43
C ALA A 11 -1.08 16.37 6.01
N ALA A 12 -0.06 17.24 5.88
CA ALA A 12 0.43 17.71 4.59
C ALA A 12 0.98 16.56 3.73
N VAL A 13 1.81 15.68 4.29
CA VAL A 13 2.34 14.50 3.59
C VAL A 13 1.21 13.56 3.17
N THR A 14 0.24 13.32 4.05
CA THR A 14 -0.90 12.44 3.76
C THR A 14 -1.73 12.99 2.61
N VAL A 15 -2.10 14.28 2.67
CA VAL A 15 -2.84 14.96 1.61
C VAL A 15 -2.07 14.94 0.30
N PHE A 16 -0.76 15.25 0.34
CA PHE A 16 0.10 15.22 -0.83
C PHE A 16 0.09 13.83 -1.50
N VAL A 17 0.32 12.76 -0.73
CA VAL A 17 0.31 11.39 -1.26
C VAL A 17 -1.05 11.03 -1.87
N ILE A 18 -2.15 11.36 -1.18
CA ILE A 18 -3.51 11.11 -1.71
C ILE A 18 -3.74 11.86 -3.02
N VAL A 19 -3.38 13.14 -3.09
CA VAL A 19 -3.51 13.95 -4.30
C VAL A 19 -2.69 13.37 -5.45
N VAL A 20 -1.42 13.00 -5.20
CA VAL A 20 -0.56 12.37 -6.22
C VAL A 20 -1.20 11.09 -6.74
N VAL A 21 -1.67 10.21 -5.86
CA VAL A 21 -2.30 8.95 -6.27
C VAL A 21 -3.58 9.18 -7.08
N ILE A 22 -4.40 10.18 -6.73
CA ILE A 22 -5.60 10.55 -7.48
C ILE A 22 -5.23 11.10 -8.87
N VAL A 23 -4.26 12.00 -8.94
CA VAL A 23 -3.80 12.62 -10.19
C VAL A 23 -3.27 11.57 -11.16
N LEU A 24 -2.48 10.61 -10.66
CA LEU A 24 -1.94 9.52 -11.47
C LEU A 24 -3.01 8.52 -11.90
N ASN A 25 -3.92 8.10 -11.00
CA ASN A 25 -5.03 7.21 -11.38
C ASN A 25 -5.98 7.83 -12.41
N ARG A 26 -6.10 9.16 -12.43
CA ARG A 26 -6.93 9.87 -13.40
C ARG A 26 -6.19 10.18 -14.70
N HIS A 27 -4.93 9.71 -14.84
CA HIS A 27 -4.06 9.95 -15.99
C HIS A 27 -3.98 11.44 -16.38
N LEU A 28 -4.03 12.34 -15.38
CA LEU A 28 -3.98 13.80 -15.61
C LEU A 28 -2.58 14.28 -16.03
N ILE A 29 -1.56 13.48 -15.73
CA ILE A 29 -0.19 13.69 -16.15
C ILE A 29 0.14 12.57 -17.15
N PRO A 30 0.50 12.89 -18.40
CA PRO A 30 0.86 11.86 -19.37
C PRO A 30 2.17 11.19 -18.97
N GLY A 31 2.16 9.85 -18.95
CA GLY A 31 3.37 9.04 -18.82
C GLY A 31 4.24 9.07 -20.09
N PRO A 32 5.45 8.50 -20.04
CA PRO A 32 6.33 8.42 -21.21
C PRO A 32 5.70 7.62 -22.36
N ALA A 33 6.03 7.99 -23.60
CA ALA A 33 5.51 7.32 -24.80
C ALA A 33 5.84 5.81 -24.82
N THR A 34 7.07 5.48 -24.42
CA THR A 34 7.58 4.12 -24.24
C THR A 34 8.00 3.93 -22.78
N PRO A 35 7.29 3.11 -22.00
CA PRO A 35 7.68 2.84 -20.62
C PRO A 35 9.03 2.10 -20.59
N PRO A 36 9.88 2.33 -19.58
CA PRO A 36 11.10 1.56 -19.40
C PRO A 36 10.83 0.06 -19.28
N ALA A 37 11.77 -0.77 -19.76
CA ALA A 37 11.64 -2.23 -19.78
C ALA A 37 11.43 -2.86 -18.38
N PHE A 38 11.75 -2.15 -17.29
CA PHE A 38 11.56 -2.65 -15.93
C PHE A 38 10.13 -2.46 -15.39
N THR A 39 9.28 -1.67 -16.07
CA THR A 39 7.91 -1.33 -15.62
C THR A 39 7.07 -2.56 -15.26
N PRO A 40 7.08 -3.65 -16.05
CA PRO A 40 6.32 -4.86 -15.75
C PRO A 40 6.68 -5.56 -14.43
N TYR A 41 7.89 -5.33 -13.90
CA TYR A 41 8.34 -5.96 -12.66
C TYR A 41 7.93 -5.18 -11.39
N LEU A 42 7.49 -3.92 -11.53
CA LEU A 42 7.15 -3.08 -10.38
C LEU A 42 5.94 -3.61 -9.58
N PRO A 43 4.87 -4.17 -10.18
CA PRO A 43 3.78 -4.78 -9.42
C PRO A 43 4.24 -5.96 -8.56
N LEU A 44 5.10 -6.83 -9.11
CA LEU A 44 5.67 -7.95 -8.37
C LEU A 44 6.56 -7.45 -7.22
N LEU A 45 7.43 -6.46 -7.48
CA LEU A 45 8.24 -5.83 -6.45
C LEU A 45 7.36 -5.27 -5.32
N ASN A 46 6.28 -4.57 -5.68
CA ASN A 46 5.33 -4.00 -4.73
C ASN A 46 4.67 -5.08 -3.86
N ALA A 47 4.26 -6.20 -4.47
CA ALA A 47 3.71 -7.34 -3.74
C ALA A 47 4.74 -7.98 -2.80
N VAL A 48 5.97 -8.18 -3.24
CA VAL A 48 7.06 -8.74 -2.41
C VAL A 48 7.38 -7.83 -1.23
N LEU A 49 7.46 -6.51 -1.45
CA LEU A 49 7.69 -5.54 -0.37
C LEU A 49 6.55 -5.59 0.66
N ASN A 50 5.30 -5.62 0.21
CA ASN A 50 4.14 -5.73 1.10
C ASN A 50 4.13 -7.05 1.87
N GLY A 51 4.36 -8.19 1.22
CA GLY A 51 4.43 -9.49 1.89
C GLY A 51 5.55 -9.54 2.94
N THR A 52 6.70 -8.96 2.61
CA THR A 52 7.82 -8.80 3.57
C THR A 52 7.39 -7.95 4.76
N CYS A 53 6.72 -6.82 4.53
CA CYS A 53 6.18 -5.98 5.59
C CYS A 53 5.16 -6.73 6.46
N SER A 54 4.27 -7.54 5.90
CA SER A 54 3.31 -8.36 6.67
C SER A 54 4.03 -9.29 7.65
N VAL A 55 5.07 -10.00 7.19
CA VAL A 55 5.87 -10.88 8.05
C VAL A 55 6.58 -10.08 9.13
N LEU A 56 7.24 -8.96 8.77
CA LEU A 56 7.94 -8.12 9.75
C LEU A 56 6.99 -7.53 10.79
N LEU A 57 5.76 -7.16 10.43
CA LEU A 57 4.75 -6.69 11.39
C LEU A 57 4.37 -7.77 12.40
N LEU A 58 4.19 -9.01 11.95
CA LEU A 58 3.92 -10.14 12.85
C LEU A 58 5.12 -10.42 13.78
N VAL A 59 6.34 -10.40 13.26
CA VAL A 59 7.57 -10.56 14.05
C VAL A 59 7.75 -9.39 15.04
N SER A 60 7.41 -8.17 14.63
CA SER A 60 7.40 -6.98 15.47
C SER A 60 6.41 -7.10 16.63
N LEU A 61 5.20 -7.61 16.37
CA LEU A 61 4.18 -7.89 17.38
C LEU A 61 4.65 -8.96 18.36
N TYR A 62 5.26 -10.03 17.85
CA TYR A 62 5.83 -11.09 18.69
C TYR A 62 6.89 -10.55 19.65
N ASN A 63 7.82 -9.73 19.14
CA ASN A 63 8.90 -9.16 19.97
C ASN A 63 8.38 -8.23 21.05
N ILE A 64 7.40 -7.37 20.76
CA ILE A 64 6.85 -6.47 21.79
C ILE A 64 6.03 -7.22 22.83
N LYS A 65 5.35 -8.32 22.46
CA LYS A 65 4.68 -9.22 23.42
C LYS A 65 5.66 -9.91 24.37
N LYS A 66 6.89 -10.17 23.91
CA LYS A 66 8.00 -10.67 24.75
C LYS A 66 8.73 -9.59 25.54
N GLY A 67 8.34 -8.31 25.42
CA GLY A 67 9.03 -7.20 26.06
C GLY A 67 10.33 -6.77 25.39
N ASN A 68 10.68 -7.35 24.22
CA ASN A 68 11.90 -7.02 23.47
C ASN A 68 11.74 -5.71 22.69
N ILE A 69 11.78 -4.57 23.40
CA ILE A 69 11.56 -3.23 22.83
C ILE A 69 12.60 -2.89 21.75
N THR A 70 13.87 -3.23 21.95
CA THR A 70 14.94 -2.95 20.99
C THR A 70 14.70 -3.65 19.66
N ALA A 71 14.34 -4.93 19.69
CA ALA A 71 14.03 -5.70 18.48
C ALA A 71 12.77 -5.14 17.79
N HIS A 72 11.70 -4.89 18.55
CA HIS A 72 10.49 -4.24 18.04
C HIS A 72 10.81 -2.92 17.32
N LYS A 73 11.62 -2.05 17.93
CA LYS A 73 12.02 -0.77 17.32
C LYS A 73 12.79 -0.97 16.01
N ARG A 74 13.80 -1.85 15.98
CA ARG A 74 14.59 -2.14 14.77
C ARG A 74 13.73 -2.69 13.64
N ILE A 75 12.84 -3.63 13.96
CA ILE A 75 11.93 -4.22 12.98
C ILE A 75 10.97 -3.18 12.42
N ASN A 76 10.32 -2.35 13.25
CA ASN A 76 9.41 -1.32 12.73
C ASN A 76 10.13 -0.26 11.89
N ILE A 77 11.39 0.09 12.20
CA ILE A 77 12.18 0.99 11.35
C ILE A 77 12.39 0.35 9.98
N LEU A 78 12.81 -0.92 9.93
CA LEU A 78 12.96 -1.65 8.68
C LEU A 78 11.65 -1.72 7.89
N THR A 79 10.53 -2.10 8.55
CA THR A 79 9.20 -2.13 7.93
C THR A 79 8.80 -0.77 7.37
N PHE A 80 9.06 0.32 8.11
CA PHE A 80 8.78 1.68 7.65
C PHE A 80 9.59 2.06 6.41
N CYS A 81 10.88 1.72 6.37
CA CYS A 81 11.74 1.93 5.21
C CYS A 81 11.25 1.14 3.99
N LEU A 82 10.92 -0.15 4.16
CA LEU A 82 10.38 -0.98 3.08
C LEU A 82 9.03 -0.45 2.56
N SER A 83 8.13 -0.02 3.45
CA SER A 83 6.86 0.63 3.05
C SER A 83 7.08 1.96 2.33
N SER A 84 8.14 2.69 2.64
CA SER A 84 8.51 3.92 1.91
C SER A 84 8.99 3.60 0.49
N ILE A 85 9.82 2.56 0.34
CA ILE A 85 10.26 2.06 -0.98
C ILE A 85 9.06 1.57 -1.78
N PHE A 86 8.14 0.82 -1.15
CA PHE A 86 6.88 0.39 -1.76
C PHE A 86 6.09 1.59 -2.29
N LEU A 87 5.92 2.65 -1.50
CA LEU A 87 5.13 3.81 -1.92
C LEU A 87 5.76 4.50 -3.14
N VAL A 88 7.09 4.66 -3.17
CA VAL A 88 7.80 5.24 -4.32
C VAL A 88 7.64 4.35 -5.55
N SER A 89 7.85 3.04 -5.42
CA SER A 89 7.69 2.07 -6.50
C SER A 89 6.25 2.01 -7.03
N TYR A 90 5.25 2.10 -6.13
CA TYR A 90 3.83 2.17 -6.47
C TYR A 90 3.49 3.42 -7.28
N ILE A 91 3.94 4.60 -6.82
CA ILE A 91 3.73 5.87 -7.52
C ILE A 91 4.43 5.83 -8.89
N LEU A 92 5.66 5.33 -8.95
CA LEU A 92 6.41 5.19 -10.20
C LEU A 92 5.67 4.29 -11.19
N PHE A 93 5.17 3.14 -10.74
CA PHE A 93 4.39 2.24 -11.57
C PHE A 93 3.15 2.92 -12.16
N HIS A 94 2.36 3.63 -11.35
CA HIS A 94 1.15 4.33 -11.82
C HIS A 94 1.46 5.53 -12.71
N TYR A 95 2.67 6.10 -12.63
CA TYR A 95 3.11 7.14 -13.56
C TYR A 95 3.58 6.56 -14.91
N LEU A 96 4.25 5.40 -14.89
CA LEU A 96 4.78 4.76 -16.09
C LEU A 96 3.72 3.96 -16.87
N MET A 97 2.73 3.42 -16.18
CA MET A 97 1.65 2.62 -16.78
C MET A 97 0.65 3.53 -17.52
N ARG A 98 0.36 3.21 -18.77
CA ARG A 98 -0.52 4.03 -19.64
C ARG A 98 -1.99 3.64 -19.60
N LYS A 99 -2.28 2.37 -19.29
CA LYS A 99 -3.63 1.82 -19.25
C LYS A 99 -3.84 1.16 -17.90
N ASP A 100 -4.97 1.43 -17.28
CA ASP A 100 -5.34 0.73 -16.06
C ASP A 100 -5.66 -0.73 -16.37
N THR A 101 -5.22 -1.63 -15.51
CA THR A 101 -5.55 -3.05 -15.63
C THR A 101 -6.98 -3.29 -15.16
N VAL A 102 -7.81 -3.86 -16.04
CA VAL A 102 -9.19 -4.23 -15.70
C VAL A 102 -9.23 -5.71 -15.32
N TYR A 103 -9.71 -6.01 -14.12
CA TYR A 103 -9.87 -7.39 -13.68
C TYR A 103 -10.89 -8.13 -14.56
N GLY A 104 -10.45 -9.22 -15.20
CA GLY A 104 -11.29 -10.01 -16.11
C GLY A 104 -11.12 -9.64 -17.59
N ASP A 105 -10.36 -8.59 -17.92
CA ASP A 105 -10.05 -8.23 -19.30
C ASP A 105 -8.95 -9.17 -19.84
N VAL A 106 -9.39 -10.21 -20.56
CA VAL A 106 -8.50 -11.28 -21.03
C VAL A 106 -7.80 -10.85 -22.32
N ASN A 107 -8.47 -10.04 -23.15
CA ASN A 107 -7.94 -9.63 -24.45
C ASN A 107 -7.05 -8.37 -24.38
N GLY A 108 -7.05 -7.64 -23.27
CA GLY A 108 -6.22 -6.46 -23.02
C GLY A 108 -6.64 -5.21 -23.77
N ASP A 109 -7.88 -5.15 -24.26
CA ASP A 109 -8.39 -4.00 -24.99
C ASP A 109 -8.77 -2.82 -24.05
N GLY A 110 -8.81 -3.06 -22.74
CA GLY A 110 -9.13 -2.09 -21.69
C GLY A 110 -10.64 -1.97 -21.42
N LEU A 111 -11.46 -2.77 -22.09
CA LEU A 111 -12.89 -2.88 -21.90
C LEU A 111 -13.20 -4.25 -21.27
N LEU A 112 -14.37 -4.33 -20.65
CA LEU A 112 -14.86 -5.59 -20.10
C LEU A 112 -16.12 -5.98 -20.85
N SER A 113 -15.97 -6.89 -21.82
CA SER A 113 -17.08 -7.40 -22.61
C SER A 113 -18.10 -8.15 -21.73
N THR A 114 -19.30 -8.38 -22.27
CA THR A 114 -20.33 -9.15 -21.55
C THR A 114 -19.89 -10.58 -21.28
N ALA A 115 -19.13 -11.18 -22.20
CA ALA A 115 -18.57 -12.53 -22.06
C ALA A 115 -17.49 -12.57 -20.97
N GLU A 116 -16.51 -11.66 -21.01
CA GLU A 116 -15.44 -11.59 -20.00
C GLU A 116 -15.98 -11.27 -18.60
N ARG A 117 -16.98 -10.40 -18.52
CA ARG A 117 -17.66 -10.12 -17.25
C ARG A 117 -18.33 -11.36 -16.69
N ALA A 118 -18.98 -12.15 -17.54
CA ALA A 118 -19.64 -13.39 -17.12
C ALA A 118 -18.62 -14.44 -16.67
N ASP A 119 -17.49 -14.55 -17.38
CA ASP A 119 -16.41 -15.50 -17.07
C ASP A 119 -15.68 -15.14 -15.76
N ALA A 120 -15.31 -13.86 -15.59
CA ALA A 120 -14.69 -13.39 -14.34
C ALA A 120 -15.64 -13.51 -13.13
N GLY A 121 -16.95 -13.41 -13.38
CA GLY A 121 -18.03 -13.80 -12.47
C GLY A 121 -17.82 -13.41 -11.01
N GLY A 122 -17.93 -14.41 -10.11
CA GLY A 122 -17.79 -14.21 -8.67
C GLY A 122 -16.38 -13.81 -8.21
N LEU A 123 -15.33 -14.20 -8.94
CA LEU A 123 -13.95 -13.84 -8.60
C LEU A 123 -13.71 -12.34 -8.75
N ARG A 124 -14.33 -11.71 -9.74
CA ARG A 124 -14.30 -10.26 -9.90
C ARG A 124 -14.96 -9.52 -8.73
N ALA A 125 -16.10 -10.03 -8.25
CA ALA A 125 -16.77 -9.45 -7.10
C ALA A 125 -15.92 -9.58 -5.83
N LEU A 126 -15.31 -10.74 -5.61
CA LEU A 126 -14.36 -10.97 -4.51
C LEU A 126 -13.15 -10.03 -4.60
N TYR A 127 -12.57 -9.87 -5.79
CA TYR A 127 -11.46 -8.96 -6.05
C TYR A 127 -11.82 -7.53 -5.62
N LEU A 128 -12.97 -7.01 -6.06
CA LEU A 128 -13.42 -5.66 -5.68
C LEU A 128 -13.74 -5.54 -4.19
N ALA A 129 -14.31 -6.59 -3.58
CA ALA A 129 -14.61 -6.63 -2.15
C ALA A 129 -13.34 -6.56 -1.28
N ILE A 130 -12.18 -6.97 -1.81
CA ILE A 130 -10.88 -6.83 -1.14
C ILE A 130 -10.21 -5.51 -1.53
N LEU A 131 -10.21 -5.16 -2.82
CA LEU A 131 -9.53 -3.98 -3.36
C LEU A 131 -10.09 -2.68 -2.79
N ILE A 132 -11.41 -2.51 -2.77
CA ILE A 132 -12.03 -1.26 -2.33
C ILE A 132 -11.67 -0.95 -0.87
N PRO A 133 -11.85 -1.88 0.10
CA PRO A 133 -11.37 -1.68 1.46
C PRO A 133 -9.85 -1.48 1.53
N HIS A 134 -9.06 -2.22 0.74
CA HIS A 134 -7.60 -2.06 0.71
C HIS A 134 -7.21 -0.60 0.41
N ILE A 135 -7.76 0.00 -0.65
CA ILE A 135 -7.43 1.38 -1.05
C ILE A 135 -7.83 2.39 0.05
N ILE A 136 -9.05 2.27 0.57
CA ILE A 136 -9.57 3.18 1.60
C ILE A 136 -8.71 3.09 2.88
N LEU A 137 -8.41 1.87 3.31
CA LEU A 137 -7.61 1.63 4.51
C LEU A 137 -6.14 2.00 4.30
N ALA A 138 -5.59 1.84 3.09
CA ALA A 138 -4.23 2.28 2.76
C ALA A 138 -4.08 3.81 2.90
N ALA A 139 -5.06 4.57 2.42
CA ALA A 139 -5.07 6.02 2.60
C ALA A 139 -5.19 6.42 4.08
N GLY A 140 -6.07 5.74 4.84
CA GLY A 140 -6.30 6.02 6.25
C GLY A 140 -5.15 5.61 7.18
N VAL A 141 -4.39 4.57 6.83
CA VAL A 141 -3.32 4.04 7.69
C VAL A 141 -2.05 4.87 7.64
N LEU A 142 -1.77 5.56 6.53
CA LEU A 142 -0.58 6.41 6.37
C LEU A 142 -0.39 7.42 7.52
N PRO A 143 -1.38 8.29 7.87
CA PRO A 143 -1.21 9.22 8.98
C PRO A 143 -1.07 8.51 10.33
N LEU A 144 -1.73 7.36 10.52
CA LEU A 144 -1.62 6.56 11.75
C LEU A 144 -0.22 5.98 11.93
N ILE A 145 0.38 5.46 10.85
CA ILE A 145 1.76 4.95 10.85
C ILE A 145 2.73 6.08 11.19
N LEU A 146 2.66 7.22 10.48
CA LEU A 146 3.57 8.35 10.70
C LEU A 146 3.49 8.88 12.14
N LEU A 147 2.28 9.05 12.69
CA LEU A 147 2.09 9.48 14.07
C LEU A 147 2.57 8.43 15.07
N SER A 148 2.24 7.15 14.86
CA SER A 148 2.66 6.09 15.77
C SER A 148 4.18 5.91 15.79
N PHE A 149 4.84 6.10 14.63
CA PHE A 149 6.29 6.05 14.48
C PHE A 149 6.95 7.22 15.21
N TYR A 150 6.46 8.45 15.02
CA TYR A 150 6.94 9.62 15.78
C TYR A 150 6.83 9.40 17.30
N ARG A 151 5.66 8.96 17.79
CA ARG A 151 5.45 8.69 19.23
C ARG A 151 6.35 7.55 19.73
N GLY A 152 6.61 6.55 18.91
CA GLY A 152 7.52 5.43 19.21
C GLY A 152 8.98 5.88 19.31
N LEU A 153 9.45 6.71 18.38
CA LEU A 153 10.82 7.26 18.40
C LEU A 153 11.07 8.16 19.61
N GLN A 154 10.04 8.91 20.05
CA GLN A 154 10.10 9.77 21.24
C GLN A 154 9.85 9.01 22.56
N MET A 155 9.75 7.67 22.52
CA MET A 155 9.46 6.83 23.69
C MET A 155 8.18 7.23 24.46
N GLN A 156 7.20 7.83 23.76
CA GLN A 156 5.90 8.19 24.34
C GLN A 156 4.96 6.98 24.34
N VAL A 157 5.32 5.94 25.10
CA VAL A 157 4.74 4.59 25.04
C VAL A 157 3.20 4.59 25.17
N ALA A 158 2.64 5.35 26.11
CA ALA A 158 1.19 5.40 26.32
C ALA A 158 0.46 5.94 25.07
N LYS A 159 0.97 7.02 24.46
CA LYS A 159 0.40 7.61 23.24
C LYS A 159 0.61 6.70 22.03
N HIS A 160 1.78 6.06 21.92
CA HIS A 160 2.07 5.07 20.89
C HIS A 160 1.06 3.90 20.95
N LYS A 161 0.89 3.26 22.11
CA LYS A 161 -0.08 2.16 22.30
C LYS A 161 -1.51 2.55 21.89
N LYS A 162 -1.94 3.78 22.22
CA LYS A 162 -3.27 4.29 21.85
C LYS A 162 -3.47 4.42 20.33
N LEU A 163 -2.42 4.70 19.57
CA LEU A 163 -2.49 4.75 18.10
C LEU A 163 -2.37 3.36 17.49
N VAL A 164 -1.44 2.55 17.99
CA VAL A 164 -1.06 1.27 17.36
C VAL A 164 -2.16 0.22 17.48
N ARG A 165 -3.05 0.32 18.48
CA ARG A 165 -4.27 -0.52 18.56
C ARG A 165 -5.14 -0.44 17.31
N TRP A 166 -5.10 0.68 16.58
CA TRP A 166 -5.78 0.86 15.30
C TRP A 166 -4.81 0.75 14.13
N ALA A 167 -3.63 1.38 14.22
CA ALA A 167 -2.67 1.40 13.13
C ALA A 167 -2.19 -0.01 12.75
N PHE A 168 -1.93 -0.88 13.74
CA PHE A 168 -1.40 -2.22 13.52
C PHE A 168 -2.36 -3.13 12.72
N PRO A 169 -3.62 -3.37 13.15
CA PRO A 169 -4.50 -4.26 12.39
C PRO A 169 -4.78 -3.73 10.99
N ILE A 170 -4.91 -2.41 10.81
CA ILE A 170 -5.12 -1.80 9.50
C ILE A 170 -3.87 -1.99 8.62
N TRP A 171 -2.67 -1.75 9.16
CA TRP A 171 -1.43 -1.87 8.40
C TRP A 171 -1.15 -3.32 8.00
N LEU A 172 -1.40 -4.26 8.91
CA LEU A 172 -1.32 -5.68 8.61
C LEU A 172 -2.33 -6.08 7.53
N PHE A 173 -3.60 -5.63 7.65
CA PHE A 173 -4.61 -5.88 6.62
C PHE A 173 -4.18 -5.36 5.26
N VAL A 174 -3.75 -4.10 5.16
CA VAL A 174 -3.34 -3.47 3.90
C VAL A 174 -2.15 -4.18 3.28
N THR A 175 -1.12 -4.52 4.07
CA THR A 175 0.06 -5.23 3.53
C THR A 175 -0.30 -6.64 3.02
N VAL A 176 -1.13 -7.40 3.75
CA VAL A 176 -1.57 -8.74 3.32
C VAL A 176 -2.48 -8.66 2.11
N SER A 177 -3.51 -7.81 2.15
CA SER A 177 -4.46 -7.65 1.04
C SER A 177 -3.78 -7.10 -0.22
N GLY A 178 -2.72 -6.32 -0.10
CA GLY A 178 -1.93 -5.86 -1.25
C GLY A 178 -1.30 -7.01 -2.02
N VAL A 179 -0.81 -8.05 -1.33
CA VAL A 179 -0.31 -9.28 -1.97
C VAL A 179 -1.44 -10.05 -2.64
N VAL A 180 -2.57 -10.21 -1.93
CA VAL A 180 -3.74 -10.92 -2.46
C VAL A 180 -4.27 -10.25 -3.73
N VAL A 181 -4.46 -8.92 -3.69
CA VAL A 181 -4.90 -8.12 -4.84
C VAL A 181 -3.95 -8.29 -6.02
N TYR A 182 -2.64 -8.26 -5.80
CA TYR A 182 -1.64 -8.52 -6.85
C TYR A 182 -1.79 -9.92 -7.44
N LEU A 183 -1.86 -10.97 -6.63
CA LEU A 183 -2.00 -12.35 -7.11
C LEU A 183 -3.28 -12.55 -7.91
N MET A 184 -4.36 -11.86 -7.52
CA MET A 184 -5.63 -11.92 -8.23
C MET A 184 -5.58 -11.20 -9.58
N ILE A 185 -4.97 -10.01 -9.65
CA ILE A 185 -4.96 -9.21 -10.88
C ILE A 185 -3.80 -9.55 -11.83
N SER A 186 -2.76 -10.24 -11.35
CA SER A 186 -1.56 -10.51 -12.14
C SER A 186 -1.77 -11.20 -13.49
N PRO A 187 -2.77 -12.10 -13.68
CA PRO A 187 -3.02 -12.71 -14.98
C PRO A 187 -3.55 -11.73 -16.04
N TYR A 188 -4.04 -10.55 -15.63
CA TYR A 188 -4.63 -9.54 -16.51
C TYR A 188 -3.67 -8.39 -16.83
N TYR A 189 -2.39 -8.48 -16.42
CA TYR A 189 -1.41 -7.48 -16.79
C TYR A 189 -1.03 -7.61 -18.27
N HIS A 190 -1.50 -6.66 -19.06
CA HIS A 190 -1.10 -6.46 -20.46
C HIS A 190 -0.19 -5.23 -20.53
N PHE A 191 1.10 -5.44 -20.83
CA PHE A 191 2.13 -4.39 -20.90
C PHE A 191 2.48 -4.03 -22.33
#